data_AF-A0AAV0EEZ5-F1
#
_entry.id   AF-A0AAV0EEZ5-F1
#
_cell.length_a   1.000
_cell.length_b   1.000
_cell.length_c   1.000
_cell.angle_alpha   90.00
_cell.angle_beta   90.00
_cell.angle_gamma   90.00
#
_symmetry.space_group_name_H-M   'P 1'
#
loop_
_entity.id
_entity.type
_entity.pdbx_description
1 polymer ?
#
loop_
_entity_poly.entity_id
_entity_poly.type
_entity_poly.pdbx_seq_one_letter_code
_entity_poly.pdbx_strand_id
1 'polypeptide(L)'
;MRYKVKIRIMDKTANAAFILWDTACQELFGKKAATIVGDMKGEDGFPLEILNLIEKKVICLAQVQNDSTKRGEVAFSVQKIKLEKDINAQEPGESSHAK
;
A
#
# COMPACT_ATOMS: atom_id res chain seq x y z
N MET A 1 3.68 -17.94 -5.97
CA MET A 1 3.85 -16.55 -6.44
C MET A 1 3.59 -15.60 -5.28
N ARG A 2 4.37 -14.52 -5.14
CA ARG A 2 4.24 -13.52 -4.07
C ARG A 2 4.39 -12.12 -4.65
N TYR A 3 3.76 -11.12 -4.04
CA TYR A 3 3.95 -9.72 -4.43
C TYR A 3 5.29 -9.15 -3.96
N LYS A 4 5.87 -8.33 -4.83
CA LYS A 4 6.83 -7.28 -4.50
C LYS A 4 6.50 -6.08 -5.39
N VAL A 5 5.80 -5.09 -4.83
CA VAL A 5 5.32 -3.93 -5.58
C VAL A 5 6.08 -2.69 -5.13
N LYS A 6 6.61 -1.92 -6.08
CA LYS A 6 7.20 -0.61 -5.82
C LYS A 6 6.15 0.45 -6.13
N ILE A 7 5.72 1.21 -5.13
CA ILE A 7 4.82 2.35 -5.30
C ILE A 7 5.58 3.66 -5.07
N ARG A 8 5.05 4.76 -5.60
CA ARG A 8 5.53 6.11 -5.27
C ARG A 8 4.43 6.82 -4.50
N ILE A 9 4.77 7.30 -3.30
CA ILE A 9 3.87 8.12 -2.49
C ILE A 9 4.36 9.56 -2.60
N MET A 10 3.44 10.50 -2.76
CA MET A 10 3.69 11.92 -2.85
C MET A 10 2.95 12.66 -1.74
N ASP A 11 3.62 13.58 -1.08
CA ASP A 11 3.02 14.53 -0.15
C ASP A 11 3.30 15.98 -0.60
N LYS A 12 2.98 16.97 0.26
CA LYS A 12 3.17 18.40 -0.05
C LYS A 12 4.64 18.79 -0.26
N THR A 13 5.58 17.97 0.17
CA THR A 13 7.01 18.29 0.28
C THR A 13 7.88 17.46 -0.66
N ALA A 14 7.53 16.19 -0.88
CA ALA A 14 8.38 15.26 -1.62
C ALA A 14 7.58 14.11 -2.23
N ASN A 15 8.26 13.33 -3.05
CA ASN A 15 7.83 11.99 -3.42
C ASN A 15 8.94 10.99 -3.09
N ALA A 16 8.55 9.82 -2.62
CA ALA A 16 9.48 8.74 -2.29
C ALA A 16 8.91 7.39 -2.75
N ALA A 17 9.82 6.44 -3.03
CA ALA A 17 9.44 5.10 -3.43
C ALA A 17 9.37 4.16 -2.22
N PHE A 18 8.28 3.40 -2.15
CA PHE A 18 8.00 2.44 -1.08
C PHE A 18 7.84 1.05 -1.67
N ILE A 19 8.28 0.03 -0.94
CA ILE A 19 8.15 -1.37 -1.31
C ILE A 19 7.07 -2.00 -0.46
N LEU A 20 6.06 -2.56 -1.13
CA LEU A 20 5.03 -3.38 -0.50
C LEU A 20 5.34 -4.86 -0.77
N TRP A 21 5.30 -5.64 0.29
CA TRP A 21 5.45 -7.09 0.26
C TRP A 21 4.09 -7.77 0.25
N ASP A 22 4.12 -9.10 0.13
CA ASP A 22 2.95 -9.95 -0.08
C ASP A 22 1.78 -9.67 0.88
N THR A 23 2.03 -9.62 2.18
CA THR A 23 0.99 -9.36 3.19
C THR A 23 0.33 -7.99 3.00
N ALA A 24 1.13 -6.94 2.86
CA ALA A 24 0.62 -5.58 2.67
C ALA A 24 -0.15 -5.44 1.34
N CYS A 25 0.31 -6.11 0.29
CA CYS A 25 -0.38 -6.14 -0.99
C CYS A 25 -1.72 -6.90 -0.92
N GLN A 26 -1.78 -8.01 -0.19
CA GLN A 26 -3.02 -8.77 -0.01
C GLN A 26 -4.04 -7.97 0.81
N GLU A 27 -3.61 -7.26 1.85
CA GLU A 27 -4.47 -6.35 2.62
C GLU A 27 -5.01 -5.21 1.73
N LEU A 28 -4.17 -4.65 0.85
CA LEU A 28 -4.53 -3.50 0.04
C LEU A 28 -5.36 -3.85 -1.22
N PHE A 29 -5.02 -4.96 -1.90
CA PHE A 29 -5.67 -5.38 -3.14
C PHE A 29 -6.82 -6.36 -2.91
N GLY A 30 -6.90 -6.99 -1.74
CA GLY A 30 -7.89 -8.03 -1.43
C GLY A 30 -7.74 -9.33 -2.23
N LYS A 31 -6.66 -9.46 -3.03
CA LYS A 31 -6.40 -10.62 -3.90
C LYS A 31 -4.99 -11.17 -3.70
N LYS A 32 -4.85 -12.49 -3.86
CA LYS A 32 -3.53 -13.17 -3.90
C LYS A 32 -2.80 -12.86 -5.20
N ALA A 33 -1.47 -12.85 -5.16
CA ALA A 33 -0.61 -12.56 -6.32
C ALA A 33 -0.89 -13.44 -7.53
N ALA A 34 -1.18 -14.73 -7.27
CA ALA A 34 -1.54 -15.68 -8.33
C ALA A 34 -2.80 -15.27 -9.12
N THR A 35 -3.76 -14.64 -8.46
CA THR A 35 -5.02 -14.21 -9.09
C THR A 35 -4.81 -12.94 -9.90
N ILE A 36 -4.14 -11.93 -9.33
CA ILE A 36 -3.96 -10.62 -9.99
C ILE A 36 -3.17 -10.71 -11.29
N VAL A 37 -2.18 -11.62 -11.38
CA VAL A 37 -1.38 -11.78 -12.60
C VAL A 37 -2.23 -12.29 -13.77
N GLY A 38 -3.29 -13.06 -13.49
CA GLY A 38 -4.25 -13.47 -14.52
C GLY A 38 -5.12 -12.31 -15.05
N ASP A 39 -5.28 -11.25 -14.24
CA ASP A 39 -6.06 -10.06 -14.55
C ASP A 39 -5.24 -9.00 -15.33
N MET A 40 -3.91 -9.13 -15.36
CA MET A 40 -3.01 -8.30 -16.17
C MET A 40 -3.07 -8.72 -17.65
N LYS A 41 -4.13 -8.34 -18.36
CA LYS A 41 -4.28 -8.61 -19.80
C LYS A 41 -4.22 -7.30 -20.59
N GLY A 42 -3.14 -7.07 -21.35
CA GLY A 42 -2.98 -5.93 -22.26
C GLY A 42 -1.56 -5.36 -22.29
N GLU A 43 -1.28 -4.49 -23.26
CA GLU A 43 0.05 -3.91 -23.53
C GLU A 43 0.55 -3.00 -22.37
N ASP A 44 -0.38 -2.40 -21.61
CA ASP A 44 -0.12 -1.59 -20.41
C ASP A 44 -0.66 -2.21 -19.10
N GLY A 45 -1.19 -3.44 -19.17
CA GLY A 45 -2.28 -3.95 -18.33
C GLY A 45 -2.00 -4.10 -16.83
N PHE A 46 -2.17 -3.03 -16.05
CA PHE A 46 -2.30 -3.11 -14.59
C PHE A 46 -3.70 -3.61 -14.19
N PRO A 47 -3.80 -4.45 -13.14
CA PRO A 47 -5.09 -4.92 -12.64
C PRO A 47 -5.86 -3.73 -12.01
N LEU A 48 -7.18 -3.78 -12.09
CA LEU A 48 -8.07 -2.70 -11.64
C LEU A 48 -7.84 -2.34 -10.16
N GLU A 49 -7.50 -3.32 -9.33
CA GLU A 49 -7.18 -3.14 -7.92
C GLU A 49 -6.00 -2.18 -7.71
N ILE A 50 -4.99 -2.22 -8.59
CA ILE A 50 -3.84 -1.31 -8.54
C ILE A 50 -4.23 0.07 -9.07
N LEU A 51 -4.99 0.12 -10.17
CA LEU A 51 -5.45 1.38 -10.75
C LEU A 51 -6.34 2.17 -9.79
N ASN A 52 -7.19 1.50 -9.02
CA ASN A 52 -8.07 2.12 -8.03
C ASN A 52 -7.35 2.79 -6.85
N LEU A 53 -6.05 2.51 -6.67
CA LEU A 53 -5.22 3.10 -5.62
C LEU A 53 -4.51 4.37 -6.09
N ILE A 54 -4.50 4.64 -7.39
CA ILE A 54 -3.94 5.87 -7.95
C ILE A 54 -4.71 7.06 -7.35
N GLU A 55 -3.97 8.08 -6.94
CA GLU A 55 -4.51 9.31 -6.30
C GLU A 55 -5.26 9.07 -4.98
N LYS A 56 -5.17 7.89 -4.37
CA LYS A 56 -5.70 7.65 -3.04
C LYS A 56 -4.70 8.04 -1.96
N LYS A 57 -5.22 8.61 -0.88
CA LYS A 57 -4.45 8.86 0.34
C LYS A 57 -4.34 7.58 1.16
N VAL A 58 -3.14 7.32 1.62
CA VAL A 58 -2.80 6.15 2.44
C VAL A 58 -2.12 6.58 3.72
N ILE A 59 -2.30 5.79 4.76
CA ILE A 59 -1.47 5.83 5.96
C ILE A 59 -0.69 4.53 6.00
N CYS A 60 0.64 4.63 6.08
CA CYS A 60 1.51 3.47 6.11
C CYS A 60 2.55 3.54 7.23
N LEU A 61 2.84 2.39 7.83
CA LEU A 61 3.99 2.19 8.69
C LEU A 61 5.11 1.60 7.83
N ALA A 62 6.22 2.32 7.68
CA ALA A 62 7.36 1.91 6.89
C ALA A 62 8.63 1.82 7.73
N GLN A 63 9.44 0.79 7.47
CA GLN A 63 10.78 0.67 7.99
C GLN A 63 11.77 1.22 6.96
N VAL A 64 12.64 2.10 7.42
CA VAL A 64 13.71 2.69 6.61
C VAL A 64 14.94 1.79 6.71
N GLN A 65 15.47 1.36 5.58
CA GLN A 65 16.70 0.59 5.53
C GLN A 65 17.63 1.16 4.45
N ASN A 66 18.94 1.16 4.71
CA ASN A 66 19.92 1.40 3.66
C ASN A 66 19.97 0.17 2.75
N ASP A 67 19.70 0.37 1.46
CA ASP A 67 19.84 -0.70 0.49
C ASP A 67 21.34 -0.99 0.29
N SER A 68 21.80 -2.13 0.82
CA SER A 68 23.20 -2.54 0.70
C SER A 68 23.56 -2.98 -0.73
N THR A 69 22.56 -3.22 -1.59
CA THR A 69 22.78 -3.65 -2.98
C THR A 69 22.93 -2.49 -3.96
N LYS A 70 22.45 -1.30 -3.60
CA LYS A 70 22.62 -0.07 -4.38
C LYS A 70 23.12 1.05 -3.49
N ARG A 71 24.41 1.40 -3.64
CA ARG A 71 25.08 2.44 -2.85
C ARG A 71 24.25 3.73 -2.83
N GLY A 72 23.73 4.07 -1.65
CA GLY A 72 23.07 5.34 -1.38
C GLY A 72 21.56 5.40 -1.63
N GLU A 73 20.91 4.31 -2.06
CA GLU A 73 19.44 4.27 -2.12
C GLU A 73 18.84 3.88 -0.76
N VAL A 74 17.93 4.72 -0.26
CA VAL A 74 17.12 4.41 0.91
C VAL A 74 15.90 3.61 0.45
N ALA A 75 15.72 2.41 1.02
CA ALA A 75 14.56 1.59 0.78
C ALA A 75 13.54 1.79 1.91
N PHE A 76 12.32 2.18 1.57
CA PHE A 76 11.19 2.25 2.49
C PHE A 76 10.36 0.98 2.36
N SER A 77 10.52 0.05 3.29
CA SER A 77 9.77 -1.20 3.32
C SER A 77 8.50 -1.04 4.14
N VAL A 78 7.33 -1.17 3.50
CA VAL A 78 6.03 -1.01 4.16
C VAL A 78 5.69 -2.25 4.97
N GLN A 79 5.39 -2.06 6.26
CA GLN A 79 4.95 -3.11 7.17
C GLN A 79 3.41 -3.18 7.24
N LYS A 80 2.74 -2.03 7.23
CA LYS A 80 1.27 -1.91 7.24
C LYS A 80 0.84 -0.75 6.36
N ILE A 81 -0.28 -0.90 5.67
CA ILE A 81 -0.87 0.15 4.83
C ILE A 81 -2.39 0.11 4.89
N LYS A 82 -3.02 1.28 4.98
CA LYS A 82 -4.47 1.45 4.90
C LYS A 82 -4.81 2.68 4.07
N LEU A 83 -6.00 2.68 3.46
CA LEU A 83 -6.54 3.90 2.86
C LEU A 83 -7.05 4.82 3.97
N GLU A 84 -6.87 6.13 3.81
CA GLU A 84 -7.30 7.13 4.80
C GLU A 84 -8.80 7.00 5.13
N LYS A 85 -9.62 6.71 4.11
CA LYS A 85 -11.06 6.50 4.25
C LYS A 85 -11.44 5.34 5.19
N ASP A 86 -10.62 4.30 5.26
CA ASP A 86 -10.91 3.08 6.04
C ASP A 86 -10.57 3.27 7.53
N ILE A 87 -9.83 4.33 7.85
CA ILE A 87 -9.52 4.73 9.23
C ILE A 87 -10.64 5.60 9.78
N ASN A 88 -11.15 6.53 8.97
CA ASN A 88 -12.19 7.47 9.38
C ASN A 88 -13.60 6.83 9.45
N ALA A 89 -13.78 5.63 8.89
CA ALA A 89 -15.05 4.90 8.94
C ALA A 89 -15.30 4.18 10.29
N GLN A 90 -14.36 4.26 11.24
CA GLN A 90 -14.39 3.47 12.48
C GLN A 90 -14.93 4.20 13.72
N GLU A 91 -15.51 5.40 13.60
CA GLU A 91 -16.20 6.08 14.72
C GLU A 91 -17.66 6.42 14.40
N PRO A 92 -18.60 5.71 15.06
CA PRO A 92 -19.55 6.36 15.93
C PRO A 92 -19.28 5.92 17.36
N GLY A 93 -18.91 6.88 18.22
CA GLY A 93 -18.49 6.64 19.59
C GLY A 93 -19.50 5.81 20.39
N GLU A 94 -18.97 4.80 21.09
CA GLU A 94 -19.63 4.23 22.26
C GLU A 94 -19.74 5.32 23.34
N SER A 95 -20.84 6.08 23.36
CA SER A 95 -21.23 6.84 24.54
C SER A 95 -21.90 5.87 25.52
N SER A 96 -21.08 5.17 26.30
CA SER A 96 -21.53 4.51 27.52
C SER A 96 -21.60 5.56 28.63
N HIS A 97 -22.81 6.04 28.93
CA HIS A 97 -23.13 6.48 30.28
C HIS A 97 -24.41 5.78 30.73
N ALA A 98 -24.19 4.69 31.48
CA ALA A 98 -25.15 4.17 32.43
C ALA A 98 -25.18 5.10 33.65
N LYS A 99 -26.35 5.66 33.95
CA LYS A 99 -27.08 5.49 35.22
C LYS A 99 -28.44 6.19 35.15
#